data_AF-A0A6B0Z6U4-F1
#
_entry.id   AF-A0A6B0Z6U4-F1
#
_cell.length_a   1.000
_cell.length_b   1.000
_cell.length_c   1.000
_cell.angle_alpha   90.00
_cell.angle_beta   90.00
_cell.angle_gamma   90.00
#
_symmetry.space_group_name_H-M   'P 1'
#
loop_
_entity.id
_entity.type
_entity.pdbx_description
1 polymer ?
#
loop_
_entity_poly.entity_id
_entity_poly.type
_entity_poly.pdbx_seq_one_letter_code
_entity_poly.pdbx_strand_id
1 'polypeptide(L)'
;MPYLLGLLGAIVTVLVLLKRLADAGIDLGGLNPFARRRKRAWQNKFEANPLFGLEDPMDAAAALAVGVAKVSGDLSSEQKNALLAAFQSTFDLDLAAAEQLLASSAYLVGDGQIFMDQVEGVLAKSREQFTDNQIASTLTLIEEIAAVEGATQRQRELIGRIREILYNDSDSTTWQ
;
A
#
# COMPACT_ATOMS: atom_id res chain seq x y z
N MET A 1 30.47 7.19 53.10
CA MET A 1 30.67 6.02 52.23
C MET A 1 29.71 4.81 52.49
N PRO A 2 28.46 4.92 52.98
CA PRO A 2 27.54 3.76 53.04
C PRO A 2 26.61 3.59 51.82
N TYR A 3 26.46 4.63 50.99
CA TYR A 3 25.48 4.65 49.90
C TYR A 3 25.83 3.72 48.72
N LEU A 4 27.12 3.48 48.47
CA LEU A 4 27.58 2.59 47.39
C LEU A 4 27.23 1.12 47.66
N LEU A 5 27.32 0.69 48.93
CA LEU A 5 26.95 -0.67 49.35
C LEU A 5 25.44 -0.88 49.32
N GLY A 6 24.66 0.12 49.73
CA GLY A 6 23.19 0.09 49.63
C GLY A 6 22.71 0.02 48.18
N LEU A 7 23.35 0.78 47.27
CA LEU A 7 23.04 0.76 45.84
C LEU A 7 23.35 -0.60 45.21
N LEU A 8 24.51 -1.18 45.52
CA LEU A 8 24.90 -2.52 45.06
C LEU A 8 23.92 -3.59 45.57
N GLY A 9 23.53 -3.53 46.86
CA GLY A 9 22.54 -4.43 47.44
C GLY A 9 21.16 -4.33 46.77
N ALA A 10 20.70 -3.11 46.49
CA ALA A 10 19.44 -2.88 45.79
C ALA A 10 19.47 -3.43 44.36
N ILE A 11 20.57 -3.23 43.62
CA ILE A 11 20.74 -3.75 42.26
C ILE A 11 20.71 -5.29 42.27
N VAL A 12 21.45 -5.93 43.18
CA VAL A 12 21.46 -7.40 43.28
C VAL A 12 20.07 -7.94 43.59
N THR A 13 19.32 -7.28 44.47
CA THR A 13 17.97 -7.71 44.86
C THR A 13 17.00 -7.59 43.69
N VAL A 14 17.08 -6.49 42.92
CA VAL A 14 16.28 -6.30 41.70
C VAL A 14 16.62 -7.37 40.66
N LEU A 15 17.90 -7.67 40.44
CA LEU A 15 18.32 -8.71 39.49
C LEU A 15 17.82 -10.11 39.89
N VAL A 16 17.85 -10.45 41.19
CA VAL A 16 17.32 -11.72 41.70
C VAL A 16 15.80 -11.79 41.53
N LEU A 17 15.08 -10.68 41.76
CA LEU A 17 13.64 -10.60 41.52
C LEU A 17 13.30 -10.83 40.05
N LEU A 18 14.01 -10.16 39.14
CA LEU A 18 13.82 -10.30 37.70
C LEU A 18 14.11 -11.72 37.22
N LYS A 19 15.17 -12.36 37.75
CA LYS A 19 15.49 -13.76 37.43
C LYS A 19 14.39 -14.71 37.89
N ARG A 20 13.90 -14.54 39.13
CA ARG A 20 12.79 -15.36 39.65
C ARG A 20 11.49 -15.16 38.87
N LEU A 21 11.24 -13.96 38.37
CA LEU A 21 10.06 -13.64 37.57
C LEU A 21 10.15 -14.26 36.16
N ALA A 22 11.36 -14.30 35.57
CA ALA A 22 11.63 -14.99 34.32
C ALA A 22 11.52 -16.51 34.46
N ASP A 23 12.05 -17.08 35.55
CA ASP A 23 11.94 -18.52 35.86
C ASP A 23 10.49 -18.94 36.16
N ALA A 24 9.62 -18.01 36.56
CA ALA A 24 8.18 -18.21 36.76
C ALA A 24 7.35 -18.14 35.45
N GLY A 25 7.99 -17.97 34.30
CA GLY A 25 7.33 -17.95 32.98
C GLY A 25 6.55 -16.66 32.68
N ILE A 26 6.74 -15.61 33.46
CA ILE A 26 6.17 -14.30 33.18
C ILE A 26 7.04 -13.62 32.12
N ASP A 27 6.57 -13.63 30.88
CA ASP A 27 7.28 -13.07 29.74
C ASP A 27 7.34 -11.53 29.83
N LEU A 28 8.48 -11.03 30.32
CA LEU A 28 8.80 -9.60 30.37
C LEU A 28 9.01 -8.99 28.97
N GLY A 29 8.95 -9.80 27.90
CA GLY A 29 9.04 -9.36 26.51
C GLY A 29 8.00 -8.30 26.12
N GLY A 30 6.84 -8.26 26.79
CA GLY A 30 5.81 -7.25 26.57
C GLY A 30 6.17 -5.84 27.07
N LEU A 31 7.12 -5.71 28.00
CA LEU A 31 7.51 -4.43 28.63
C LEU A 31 8.79 -3.82 28.05
N ASN A 32 9.43 -4.46 27.07
CA ASN A 32 10.66 -3.93 26.47
C ASN A 32 10.35 -2.76 25.51
N PRO A 33 10.71 -1.51 25.86
CA PRO A 33 10.43 -0.34 25.01
C PRO A 33 11.17 -0.40 23.67
N PHE A 34 12.34 -1.04 23.60
CA PHE A 34 13.11 -1.23 22.37
C PHE A 34 12.48 -2.29 21.47
N ALA A 35 12.01 -3.40 22.04
CA ALA A 35 11.30 -4.42 21.26
C ALA A 35 9.99 -3.86 20.69
N ARG A 36 9.26 -3.05 21.46
CA ARG A 36 8.05 -2.35 21.00
C ARG A 36 8.35 -1.30 19.94
N ARG A 37 9.44 -0.53 20.09
CA ARG A 37 9.88 0.45 19.08
C ARG A 37 10.34 -0.23 17.79
N ARG A 38 11.06 -1.35 17.89
CA ARG A 38 11.45 -2.18 16.74
C ARG A 38 10.23 -2.79 16.07
N LYS A 39 9.30 -3.38 16.84
CA LYS A 39 8.04 -3.91 16.31
C LYS A 39 7.23 -2.83 15.61
N ARG A 40 7.07 -1.64 16.20
CA ARG A 40 6.41 -0.49 15.56
C ARG A 40 7.15 0.00 14.31
N ALA A 41 8.48 0.04 14.31
CA ALA A 41 9.24 0.42 13.13
C ALA A 41 9.15 -0.63 12.00
N TRP A 42 9.02 -1.91 12.35
CA TRP A 42 8.75 -2.99 11.40
C TRP A 42 7.30 -2.92 10.91
N GLN A 43 6.33 -2.74 11.79
CA GLN A 43 4.94 -2.49 11.41
C GLN A 43 4.83 -1.26 10.51
N ASN A 44 5.44 -0.13 10.79
CA ASN A 44 5.41 1.02 9.88
C ASN A 44 6.10 0.76 8.52
N LYS A 45 6.99 -0.23 8.42
CA LYS A 45 7.64 -0.64 7.17
C LYS A 45 6.90 -1.75 6.42
N PHE A 46 6.13 -2.59 7.12
CA PHE A 46 5.44 -3.78 6.58
C PHE A 46 3.90 -3.66 6.57
N GLU A 47 3.32 -2.78 7.40
CA GLU A 47 1.95 -2.24 7.33
C GLU A 47 1.87 -1.01 6.42
N ALA A 48 3.01 -0.54 5.89
CA ALA A 48 2.97 0.20 4.65
C ALA A 48 2.46 -0.79 3.60
N ASN A 49 1.15 -0.72 3.32
CA ASN A 49 0.43 -1.46 2.30
C ASN A 49 1.37 -1.72 1.11
N PRO A 50 1.56 -2.95 0.62
CA PRO A 50 2.50 -3.22 -0.48
C PRO A 50 2.18 -2.42 -1.75
N LEU A 51 0.98 -1.82 -1.83
CA LEU A 51 0.63 -0.75 -2.78
C LEU A 51 1.53 0.50 -2.69
N PHE A 52 2.01 0.88 -1.49
CA PHE A 52 2.94 2.00 -1.23
C PHE A 52 4.41 1.70 -1.59
N GLY A 53 4.68 0.52 -2.16
CA GLY A 53 5.99 0.07 -2.62
C GLY A 53 6.08 -0.13 -4.14
N LEU A 54 5.02 0.22 -4.88
CA LEU A 54 5.02 0.12 -6.34
C LEU A 54 5.91 1.22 -6.90
N GLU A 55 7.15 0.84 -7.25
CA GLU A 55 8.12 1.71 -7.91
C GLU A 55 7.83 1.77 -9.42
N ASP A 56 7.39 0.66 -10.03
CA ASP A 56 7.11 0.61 -11.46
C ASP A 56 5.75 1.25 -11.82
N PRO A 57 5.73 2.21 -12.78
CA PRO A 57 4.51 2.91 -13.18
C PRO A 57 3.46 1.98 -13.80
N MET A 58 3.89 0.86 -14.39
CA MET A 58 3.00 -0.18 -14.93
C MET A 58 2.20 -0.87 -13.81
N ASP A 59 2.87 -1.28 -12.74
CA ASP A 59 2.21 -1.95 -11.62
C ASP A 59 1.29 -0.98 -10.87
N ALA A 60 1.69 0.29 -10.76
CA ALA A 60 0.82 1.34 -10.22
C ALA A 60 -0.43 1.55 -11.09
N ALA A 61 -0.29 1.62 -12.41
CA ALA A 61 -1.42 1.75 -13.33
C ALA A 61 -2.37 0.54 -13.27
N ALA A 62 -1.82 -0.68 -13.21
CA ALA A 62 -2.60 -1.90 -13.05
C ALA A 62 -3.35 -1.95 -11.71
N ALA A 63 -2.70 -1.53 -10.61
CA ALA A 63 -3.33 -1.43 -9.30
C ALA A 63 -4.46 -0.38 -9.28
N LEU A 64 -4.27 0.79 -9.91
CA LEU A 64 -5.32 1.81 -10.06
C LEU A 64 -6.52 1.27 -10.85
N ALA A 65 -6.27 0.58 -11.96
CA ALA A 65 -7.31 -0.01 -12.81
C ALA A 65 -8.16 -1.03 -12.05
N VAL A 66 -7.49 -1.93 -11.33
CA VAL A 66 -8.15 -2.94 -10.49
C VAL A 66 -8.86 -2.30 -9.30
N GLY A 67 -8.29 -1.25 -8.71
CA GLY A 67 -8.90 -0.46 -7.64
C GLY A 67 -10.21 0.21 -8.07
N VAL A 68 -10.23 0.82 -9.25
CA VAL A 68 -11.44 1.43 -9.84
C VAL A 68 -12.50 0.36 -10.14
N ALA A 69 -12.12 -0.81 -10.65
CA ALA A 69 -13.07 -1.89 -10.84
C ALA A 69 -13.65 -2.39 -9.49
N LYS A 70 -12.80 -2.59 -8.47
CA LYS A 70 -13.19 -3.13 -7.15
C LYS A 70 -13.88 -2.14 -6.21
N VAL A 71 -13.83 -0.83 -6.45
CA VAL A 71 -14.48 0.14 -5.53
C VAL A 71 -16.00 0.00 -5.49
N SER A 72 -16.59 -0.50 -6.59
CA SER A 72 -18.03 -0.73 -6.70
C SER A 72 -18.48 -2.05 -6.05
N GLY A 73 -17.55 -2.94 -5.72
CA GLY A 73 -17.84 -4.29 -5.23
C GLY A 73 -16.83 -5.32 -5.76
N ASP A 74 -17.22 -6.59 -5.78
CA ASP A 74 -16.38 -7.63 -6.38
C ASP A 74 -16.25 -7.45 -7.89
N LEU A 75 -15.09 -7.84 -8.42
CA LEU A 75 -14.76 -7.75 -9.84
C LEU A 75 -15.71 -8.66 -10.65
N SER A 76 -16.45 -8.10 -11.60
CA SER A 76 -17.30 -8.91 -12.50
C SER A 76 -16.47 -9.68 -13.53
N SER A 77 -17.06 -10.70 -14.15
CA SER A 77 -16.40 -11.45 -15.22
C SER A 77 -16.11 -10.58 -16.45
N GLU A 78 -17.03 -9.68 -16.82
CA GLU A 78 -16.85 -8.72 -17.91
C GLU A 78 -15.72 -7.73 -17.61
N GLN A 79 -15.69 -7.13 -16.42
CA GLN A 79 -14.62 -6.23 -16.00
C GLN A 79 -13.26 -6.94 -15.95
N LYS A 80 -13.24 -8.20 -15.50
CA LYS A 80 -12.03 -9.04 -15.48
C LYS A 80 -11.48 -9.23 -16.89
N ASN A 81 -12.34 -9.58 -17.85
CA ASN A 81 -11.93 -9.79 -19.24
C ASN A 81 -11.48 -8.49 -19.90
N ALA A 82 -12.15 -7.36 -19.60
CA ALA A 82 -11.75 -6.05 -20.07
C ALA A 82 -10.37 -5.64 -19.53
N LEU A 83 -10.10 -5.88 -18.24
CA LEU A 83 -8.79 -5.68 -17.62
C LEU A 83 -7.70 -6.51 -18.31
N LEU A 84 -7.95 -7.80 -18.57
CA LEU A 84 -6.97 -8.65 -19.27
C LEU A 84 -6.70 -8.16 -20.70
N ALA A 85 -7.72 -7.76 -21.44
CA ALA A 85 -7.56 -7.20 -22.79
C ALA A 85 -6.81 -5.85 -22.75
N ALA A 86 -7.09 -5.00 -21.77
CA ALA A 86 -6.42 -3.73 -21.56
C ALA A 86 -4.93 -3.94 -21.22
N PHE A 87 -4.60 -4.94 -20.40
CA PHE A 87 -3.22 -5.26 -20.05
C PHE A 87 -2.43 -5.81 -21.23
N GLN A 88 -3.03 -6.68 -22.04
CA GLN A 88 -2.37 -7.19 -23.25
C GLN A 88 -2.11 -6.09 -24.28
N SER A 89 -3.07 -5.18 -24.48
CA SER A 89 -2.95 -4.11 -25.48
C SER A 89 -2.08 -2.93 -25.02
N THR A 90 -2.15 -2.55 -23.75
CA THR A 90 -1.46 -1.36 -23.21
C THR A 90 -0.04 -1.68 -22.77
N PHE A 91 0.20 -2.88 -22.25
CA PHE A 91 1.50 -3.30 -21.73
C PHE A 91 2.21 -4.34 -22.60
N ASP A 92 1.64 -4.70 -23.75
CA ASP A 92 2.17 -5.72 -24.68
C ASP A 92 2.48 -7.07 -23.98
N LEU A 93 1.62 -7.42 -23.03
CA LEU A 93 1.74 -8.65 -22.25
C LEU A 93 1.03 -9.81 -22.95
N ASP A 94 1.53 -11.03 -22.75
CA ASP A 94 0.77 -12.23 -23.10
C ASP A 94 -0.36 -12.48 -22.08
N LEU A 95 -1.28 -13.40 -22.41
CA LEU A 95 -2.42 -13.69 -21.55
C LEU A 95 -1.99 -14.17 -20.15
N ALA A 96 -0.92 -14.97 -20.07
CA ALA A 96 -0.45 -15.52 -18.80
C ALA A 96 0.14 -14.43 -17.88
N ALA A 97 0.93 -13.51 -18.44
CA ALA A 97 1.49 -12.38 -17.74
C ALA A 97 0.40 -11.36 -17.34
N ALA A 98 -0.59 -11.12 -18.21
CA ALA A 98 -1.74 -10.28 -17.89
C ALA A 98 -2.57 -10.86 -16.73
N GLU A 99 -2.81 -12.18 -16.71
CA GLU A 99 -3.49 -12.85 -15.58
C GLU A 99 -2.69 -12.77 -14.30
N GLN A 100 -1.37 -12.93 -14.37
CA GLN A 100 -0.49 -12.82 -13.21
C GLN A 100 -0.47 -11.40 -12.65
N LEU A 101 -0.38 -10.38 -13.51
CA LEU A 101 -0.45 -8.96 -13.14
C LEU A 101 -1.80 -8.60 -12.54
N LEU A 102 -2.89 -9.14 -13.10
CA LEU A 102 -4.23 -8.95 -12.55
C LEU A 102 -4.35 -9.59 -11.16
N ALA A 103 -3.85 -10.81 -10.98
CA ALA A 103 -3.91 -11.52 -9.71
C ALA A 103 -3.08 -10.82 -8.62
N SER A 104 -1.87 -10.37 -8.96
CA SER A 104 -1.02 -9.60 -8.03
C SER A 104 -1.67 -8.27 -7.67
N SER A 105 -2.17 -7.52 -8.66
CA SER A 105 -2.85 -6.24 -8.45
C SER A 105 -4.12 -6.39 -7.61
N ALA A 106 -4.94 -7.41 -7.87
CA ALA A 106 -6.16 -7.68 -7.10
C ALA A 106 -5.87 -8.06 -5.65
N TYR A 107 -4.76 -8.78 -5.41
CA TYR A 107 -4.27 -9.11 -4.08
C TYR A 107 -3.75 -7.86 -3.34
N LEU A 108 -2.97 -7.02 -4.02
CA LEU A 108 -2.44 -5.77 -3.49
C LEU A 108 -3.55 -4.78 -3.13
N VAL A 109 -4.53 -4.60 -4.03
CA VAL A 109 -5.71 -3.76 -3.81
C VAL A 109 -6.55 -4.25 -2.64
N GLY A 110 -6.61 -5.57 -2.41
CA GLY A 110 -7.29 -6.15 -1.25
C GLY A 110 -8.76 -5.71 -1.17
N ASP A 111 -9.10 -4.91 -0.16
CA ASP A 111 -10.40 -4.25 -0.03
C ASP A 111 -10.42 -2.94 -0.82
N GLY A 112 -11.26 -2.87 -1.86
CA GLY A 112 -11.38 -1.68 -2.72
C GLY A 112 -11.79 -0.41 -1.98
N GLN A 113 -12.40 -0.50 -0.79
CA GLN A 113 -12.69 0.66 0.07
C GLN A 113 -11.42 1.21 0.72
N ILE A 114 -10.54 0.33 1.20
CA ILE A 114 -9.27 0.72 1.82
C ILE A 114 -8.35 1.35 0.76
N PHE A 115 -8.44 0.89 -0.48
CA PHE A 115 -7.74 1.49 -1.62
C PHE A 115 -8.14 2.95 -1.86
N MET A 116 -9.44 3.28 -1.81
CA MET A 116 -9.93 4.66 -1.96
C MET A 116 -9.33 5.63 -0.96
N ASP A 117 -9.24 5.19 0.30
CA ASP A 117 -8.77 6.03 1.40
C ASP A 117 -7.24 6.20 1.39
N GLN A 118 -6.54 5.32 0.66
CA GLN A 118 -5.08 5.27 0.62
C GLN A 118 -4.48 5.62 -0.74
N VAL A 119 -5.30 5.93 -1.75
CA VAL A 119 -4.86 6.17 -3.14
C VAL A 119 -3.76 7.23 -3.26
N GLU A 120 -3.80 8.26 -2.40
CA GLU A 120 -2.74 9.28 -2.32
C GLU A 120 -1.39 8.67 -1.92
N GLY A 121 -1.37 7.76 -0.94
CA GLY A 121 -0.15 7.09 -0.51
C GLY A 121 0.38 6.10 -1.57
N VAL A 122 -0.51 5.47 -2.34
CA VAL A 122 -0.13 4.52 -3.42
C VAL A 122 0.57 5.27 -4.54
N LEU A 123 0.05 6.45 -4.88
CA LEU A 123 0.62 7.31 -5.90
C LEU A 123 1.85 8.07 -5.40
N ALA A 124 1.99 8.33 -4.10
CA ALA A 124 3.06 9.18 -3.54
C ALA A 124 4.49 8.78 -3.94
N LYS A 125 4.78 7.50 -4.21
CA LYS A 125 6.12 7.05 -4.65
C LYS A 125 6.27 6.83 -6.14
N SER A 126 5.18 6.49 -6.83
CA SER A 126 5.18 6.23 -8.27
C SER A 126 4.98 7.52 -9.08
N ARG A 127 4.43 8.59 -8.47
CA ARG A 127 4.12 9.88 -9.11
C ARG A 127 5.30 10.51 -9.85
N GLU A 128 6.52 10.44 -9.30
CA GLU A 128 7.73 11.00 -9.93
C GLU A 128 8.21 10.17 -11.14
N GLN A 129 7.72 8.94 -11.29
CA GLN A 129 8.10 8.03 -12.38
C GLN A 129 7.08 8.00 -13.53
N PHE A 130 5.91 8.64 -13.35
CA PHE A 130 4.92 8.78 -14.39
C PHE A 130 5.28 9.93 -15.33
N THR A 131 5.37 9.63 -16.63
CA THR A 131 5.36 10.65 -17.68
C THR A 131 3.93 11.12 -17.97
N ASP A 132 3.77 12.34 -18.49
CA ASP A 132 2.44 12.89 -18.86
C ASP A 132 1.65 11.95 -19.79
N ASN A 133 2.35 11.28 -20.72
CA ASN A 133 1.75 10.30 -21.62
C ASN A 133 1.27 9.05 -20.86
N GLN A 134 2.01 8.57 -19.87
CA GLN A 134 1.60 7.43 -19.04
C GLN A 134 0.42 7.80 -18.13
N ILE A 135 0.34 9.04 -17.64
CA ILE A 135 -0.82 9.54 -16.90
C ILE A 135 -2.06 9.52 -17.79
N ALA A 136 -1.97 10.07 -19.00
CA ALA A 136 -3.08 10.10 -19.96
C ALA A 136 -3.55 8.68 -20.35
N SER A 137 -2.61 7.77 -20.63
CA SER A 137 -2.93 6.37 -20.94
C SER A 137 -3.57 5.64 -19.77
N THR A 138 -3.09 5.88 -18.55
CA THR A 138 -3.65 5.27 -17.33
C THR A 138 -5.07 5.77 -17.06
N LEU A 139 -5.30 7.08 -17.19
CA LEU A 139 -6.64 7.67 -17.04
C LEU A 139 -7.62 7.15 -18.09
N THR A 140 -7.17 7.00 -19.34
CA THR A 140 -7.98 6.40 -20.41
C THR A 140 -8.34 4.96 -20.06
N LEU A 141 -7.37 4.16 -19.61
CA LEU A 141 -7.56 2.77 -19.24
C LEU A 141 -8.57 2.60 -18.08
N ILE A 142 -8.46 3.40 -17.01
CA ILE A 142 -9.40 3.30 -15.90
C ILE A 142 -10.82 3.78 -16.26
N GLU A 143 -10.94 4.76 -17.18
CA GLU A 143 -12.23 5.24 -17.69
C GLU A 143 -12.91 4.20 -18.57
N GLU A 144 -12.15 3.52 -19.45
CA GLU A 144 -12.65 2.42 -20.27
C GLU A 144 -13.18 1.27 -19.41
N ILE A 145 -12.43 0.89 -18.37
CA ILE A 145 -12.83 -0.19 -17.44
C ILE A 145 -14.10 0.20 -16.68
N ALA A 146 -14.20 1.44 -16.20
CA ALA A 146 -15.40 1.92 -15.54
C ALA A 146 -16.61 1.99 -16.49
N ALA A 147 -16.39 2.19 -17.80
CA ALA A 147 -17.44 2.27 -18.79
C ALA A 147 -18.03 0.92 -19.21
N VAL A 148 -17.33 -0.21 -19.00
CA VAL A 148 -17.76 -1.56 -19.43
C VAL A 148 -19.17 -1.91 -18.96
N GLU A 149 -19.52 -1.56 -17.72
CA GLU A 149 -20.82 -1.85 -17.12
C GLU A 149 -21.61 -0.59 -16.73
N GLY A 150 -21.11 0.58 -17.14
CA GLY A 150 -21.62 1.88 -16.72
C GLY A 150 -21.02 2.33 -15.39
N ALA A 151 -20.22 3.40 -15.45
CA ALA A 151 -19.48 3.88 -14.29
C ALA A 151 -20.40 4.22 -13.12
N THR A 152 -20.10 3.65 -11.95
CA THR A 152 -20.81 3.99 -10.71
C THR A 152 -20.38 5.37 -10.20
N GLN A 153 -21.16 5.96 -9.29
CA GLN A 153 -20.78 7.23 -8.68
C GLN A 153 -19.44 7.14 -7.93
N ARG A 154 -19.19 6.03 -7.21
CA ARG A 154 -17.93 5.80 -6.50
C ARG A 154 -16.73 5.67 -7.44
N GLN A 155 -16.90 5.01 -8.59
CA GLN A 155 -15.87 4.94 -9.63
C GLN A 155 -15.53 6.31 -10.18
N ARG A 156 -16.55 7.13 -10.49
CA ARG A 156 -16.33 8.50 -10.98
C ARG A 156 -15.62 9.38 -9.94
N GLU A 157 -15.97 9.26 -8.67
CA GLU A 157 -15.31 9.97 -7.58
C GLU A 157 -13.83 9.56 -7.43
N LEU A 158 -13.53 8.26 -7.54
CA LEU A 158 -12.15 7.75 -7.51
C LEU A 158 -11.33 8.27 -8.71
N ILE A 159 -11.87 8.18 -9.93
CA ILE A 159 -11.22 8.66 -11.14
C ILE A 159 -10.93 10.17 -11.02
N GLY A 160 -11.88 10.94 -10.49
CA GLY A 160 -11.69 12.37 -10.22
C GLY A 160 -10.52 12.64 -9.27
N ARG A 161 -10.46 11.93 -8.14
CA ARG A 161 -9.34 12.04 -7.19
C ARG A 161 -8.00 11.66 -7.80
N ILE A 162 -7.95 10.54 -8.54
CA ILE A 162 -6.72 10.11 -9.22
C ILE A 162 -6.25 11.17 -10.21
N ARG A 163 -7.18 11.76 -10.98
CA ARG A 163 -6.87 12.83 -11.93
C ARG A 163 -6.30 14.06 -11.24
N GLU A 164 -6.91 14.50 -10.14
CA GLU A 164 -6.39 15.62 -9.35
C GLU A 164 -4.98 15.32 -8.82
N ILE A 165 -4.75 14.13 -8.27
CA ILE A 165 -3.44 13.75 -7.73
C ILE A 165 -2.37 13.71 -8.84
N LEU A 166 -2.70 13.19 -10.03
CA LEU A 166 -1.72 13.06 -11.11
C LEU A 166 -1.44 14.41 -11.81
N TYR A 167 -2.45 15.25 -12.05
CA TYR A 167 -2.25 16.52 -12.78
C TYR A 167 -1.72 17.67 -11.92
N ASN A 168 -2.04 17.72 -10.62
CA ASN A 168 -1.62 18.81 -9.75
C ASN A 168 -0.09 18.84 -9.48
N ASP A 169 0.71 17.94 -10.08
CA ASP A 169 2.18 18.00 -10.12
C ASP A 169 2.77 18.39 -11.48
N SER A 170 2.04 18.16 -12.59
CA SER A 170 2.52 18.57 -13.92
C SER A 170 2.69 20.09 -14.02
N ASP A 171 1.87 20.85 -13.28
CA ASP A 171 2.00 22.31 -13.15
C ASP A 171 3.13 22.76 -12.20
N SER A 172 3.67 21.87 -11.34
CA SER A 172 4.77 22.21 -10.42
C SER A 172 6.15 22.01 -11.06
N THR A 173 6.25 21.19 -12.10
CA THR A 173 7.52 20.81 -12.75
C THR A 173 7.90 21.73 -13.93
N THR A 174 7.06 22.69 -14.32
CA THR A 174 7.34 23.62 -15.45
C THR A 174 8.09 24.90 -15.07
N TRP A 175 8.65 24.99 -13.85
CA TRP A 175 9.55 26.09 -13.47
C TRP A 175 10.80 25.60 -12.76
N GLN A 176 11.76 25.06 -13.52
CA GLN A 176 13.20 25.18 -13.22
C GLN A 176 14.07 24.98 -14.46
#